data_AF-A0A8S8Y189-F1
#
_entry.id   AF-A0A8S8Y189-F1
#
_cell.length_a   1.000
_cell.length_b   1.000
_cell.length_c   1.000
_cell.angle_alpha   90.00
_cell.angle_beta   90.00
_cell.angle_gamma   90.00
#
_symmetry.space_group_name_H-M   'P 1'
#
loop_
_entity.id
_entity.type
_entity.pdbx_description
1 polymer ?
#
loop_
_entity_poly.entity_id
_entity_poly.type
_entity_poly.pdbx_seq_one_letter_code
_entity_poly.pdbx_strand_id
1 'polypeptide(L)'
;MERHSVGLYATAISVFTLGFVGRIVLHDYPNFETVMVASFLSAMVLPRNLTFVVTISMIVASDMYLGYFGGTRILLFTYSGFLFVSLLTSKFKNSISGRVESGTVYKFWETGKNIYLMYDIWANFGVFVLS
;
A
#
# COMPACT_ATOMS: atom_id res chain seq x y z
N MET A 1 -11.99 8.44 -25.73
CA MET A 1 -11.95 7.61 -24.50
C MET A 1 -10.54 7.20 -24.06
N GLU A 2 -9.48 7.39 -24.87
CA GLU A 2 -8.11 6.91 -24.55
C GLU A 2 -7.29 7.79 -23.59
N ARG A 3 -7.50 9.11 -23.55
CA ARG A 3 -6.72 10.03 -22.70
C ARG A 3 -6.82 9.71 -21.20
N HIS A 4 -7.92 9.11 -20.76
CA HIS A 4 -8.15 8.79 -19.37
C HIS A 4 -7.40 7.54 -18.89
N SER A 5 -7.05 6.60 -19.80
CA SER A 5 -6.35 5.37 -19.42
C SER A 5 -4.84 5.58 -19.35
N VAL A 6 -4.24 6.37 -20.25
CA VAL A 6 -2.80 6.65 -20.26
C VAL A 6 -2.36 7.33 -18.96
N GLY A 7 -3.11 8.34 -18.49
CA GLY A 7 -2.83 8.98 -17.20
C GLY A 7 -2.97 8.03 -16.01
N LEU A 8 -3.85 7.03 -16.12
CA LEU A 8 -4.11 6.03 -15.09
C LEU A 8 -2.94 5.05 -14.97
N TYR A 9 -2.46 4.53 -16.10
CA TYR A 9 -1.27 3.67 -16.14
C TYR A 9 0.00 4.41 -15.74
N ALA A 10 0.17 5.67 -16.17
CA ALA A 10 1.28 6.49 -15.73
C ALA A 10 1.27 6.68 -14.20
N THR A 11 0.10 6.94 -13.62
CA THR A 11 -0.04 7.05 -12.16
C THR A 11 0.27 5.73 -11.46
N ALA A 12 -0.18 4.60 -12.00
CA ALA A 12 0.13 3.27 -11.48
C ALA A 12 1.63 3.00 -11.45
N ILE A 13 2.33 3.32 -12.55
CA ILE A 13 3.79 3.19 -12.67
C ILE A 13 4.50 4.11 -11.67
N SER A 14 4.05 5.36 -11.51
CA SER A 14 4.64 6.31 -10.56
C SER A 14 4.51 5.81 -9.11
N VAL A 15 3.33 5.32 -8.73
CA VAL A 15 3.08 4.80 -7.37
C VAL A 15 3.89 3.53 -7.12
N PHE A 16 3.96 2.63 -8.10
CA PHE A 16 4.81 1.44 -8.05
C PHE A 16 6.28 1.84 -7.84
N THR A 17 6.79 2.76 -8.66
CA THR A 17 8.19 3.19 -8.60
C THR A 17 8.52 3.83 -7.26
N LEU A 18 7.63 4.68 -6.74
CA LEU A 18 7.79 5.30 -5.43
C LEU A 18 7.90 4.28 -4.29
N GLY A 19 7.00 3.28 -4.26
CA GLY A 19 7.03 2.29 -3.19
C GLY A 19 8.14 1.24 -3.34
N PHE A 20 8.48 0.85 -4.57
CA PHE A 20 9.57 -0.07 -4.86
C PHE A 20 10.94 0.55 -4.55
N VAL A 21 11.22 1.72 -5.14
CA VAL A 21 12.48 2.44 -4.90
C VAL A 21 12.56 2.90 -3.45
N GLY A 22 11.45 3.39 -2.90
CA GLY A 22 11.35 3.77 -1.48
C GLY A 22 11.78 2.62 -0.57
N ARG A 23 11.27 1.41 -0.80
CA ARG A 23 11.65 0.23 -0.01
C ARG A 23 13.11 -0.17 -0.15
N ILE A 24 13.72 0.04 -1.32
CA ILE A 24 15.14 -0.28 -1.54
C ILE A 24 16.03 0.77 -0.86
N VAL A 25 15.74 2.05 -1.06
CA VAL A 25 16.56 3.16 -0.52
C VAL A 25 16.42 3.28 0.99
N LEU A 26 15.23 3.06 1.53
CA LEU A 26 14.96 3.10 2.97
C LEU A 26 15.03 1.70 3.60
N HIS A 27 15.66 0.73 2.95
CA HIS A 27 15.79 -0.64 3.49
C HIS A 27 16.51 -0.67 4.85
N ASP A 28 17.50 0.20 5.04
CA ASP A 28 18.23 0.38 6.30
C ASP A 28 17.38 1.02 7.42
N TYR A 29 16.19 1.54 7.08
CA TYR A 29 15.28 2.19 8.02
C TYR A 29 14.00 1.35 8.20
N PRO A 30 14.02 0.36 9.11
CA PRO A 30 12.91 -0.59 9.29
C PRO A 30 11.58 0.05 9.71
N ASN A 31 11.59 1.28 10.23
CA ASN A 31 10.39 2.00 10.65
C ASN A 31 9.71 2.76 9.49
N PHE A 32 10.32 2.82 8.31
CA PHE A 32 9.75 3.50 7.14
C PHE A 32 9.02 2.50 6.24
N GLU A 33 7.72 2.33 6.50
CA GLU A 33 6.82 1.46 5.74
C GLU A 33 6.41 2.08 4.39
N THR A 34 7.37 2.31 3.50
CA THR A 34 7.15 2.92 2.18
C THR A 34 6.16 2.15 1.31
N VAL A 35 6.09 0.82 1.47
CA VAL A 35 5.12 -0.04 0.78
C VAL A 35 3.70 0.19 1.28
N MET A 36 3.51 0.49 2.57
CA MET A 36 2.20 0.83 3.11
C MET A 36 1.68 2.13 2.50
N VAL A 37 2.53 3.16 2.50
CA VAL A 37 2.18 4.49 1.98
C VAL A 37 1.85 4.40 0.48
N ALA A 38 2.68 3.70 -0.30
CA ALA A 38 2.44 3.49 -1.72
C ALA A 38 1.16 2.67 -1.98
N SER A 39 0.88 1.64 -1.18
CA SER A 39 -0.36 0.86 -1.28
C SER A 39 -1.61 1.68 -0.96
N PHE A 40 -1.52 2.54 0.05
CA PHE A 40 -2.59 3.46 0.41
C PHE A 40 -2.86 4.49 -0.71
N LEU A 41 -1.82 5.14 -1.23
CA LEU A 41 -1.92 6.07 -2.36
C LEU A 41 -2.49 5.39 -3.61
N SER A 42 -2.01 4.18 -3.91
CA SER A 42 -2.51 3.33 -4.98
C SER A 42 -4.02 3.11 -4.84
N ALA A 43 -4.51 2.81 -3.63
CA ALA A 43 -5.93 2.54 -3.39
C ALA A 43 -6.81 3.79 -3.49
N MET A 44 -6.26 4.96 -3.20
CA MET A 44 -7.00 6.23 -3.32
C MET A 44 -7.09 6.71 -4.76
N VAL A 45 -6.01 6.59 -5.53
CA VAL A 45 -5.95 7.17 -6.87
C VAL A 45 -6.41 6.19 -7.95
N LEU A 46 -6.06 4.90 -7.83
CA LEU A 46 -6.34 3.89 -8.86
C LEU A 46 -7.69 3.19 -8.62
N PRO A 47 -8.31 2.59 -9.64
CA PRO A 47 -9.42 1.67 -9.45
C PRO A 47 -8.92 0.40 -8.76
N ARG A 48 -9.81 -0.21 -7.97
CA ARG A 48 -9.55 -1.35 -7.10
C ARG A 48 -8.69 -2.44 -7.74
N ASN A 49 -9.01 -2.82 -8.98
CA ASN A 49 -8.29 -3.88 -9.70
C ASN A 49 -6.82 -3.51 -9.95
N LEU A 50 -6.53 -2.27 -10.36
CA LEU A 50 -5.16 -1.80 -10.57
C LEU A 50 -4.42 -1.61 -9.25
N THR A 51 -5.11 -1.19 -8.20
CA THR A 51 -4.52 -1.11 -6.86
C THR A 51 -3.97 -2.45 -6.41
N PHE A 52 -4.74 -3.53 -6.56
CA PHE A 52 -4.28 -4.89 -6.21
C PHE A 52 -3.05 -5.28 -7.00
N VAL A 53 -3.06 -5.05 -8.32
CA VAL A 53 -1.94 -5.38 -9.19
C VAL A 53 -0.69 -4.61 -8.77
N VAL A 54 -0.80 -3.30 -8.55
CA VAL A 54 0.33 -2.44 -8.13
C VAL A 54 0.88 -2.85 -6.77
N THR A 55 0.01 -3.07 -5.77
CA THR A 55 0.44 -3.47 -4.43
C THR A 55 1.13 -4.83 -4.44
N ILE A 56 0.53 -5.85 -5.07
CA ILE A 56 1.12 -7.20 -5.13
C ILE A 56 2.45 -7.18 -5.89
N SER A 57 2.47 -6.57 -7.08
CA SER A 57 3.68 -6.52 -7.90
C SER A 57 4.81 -5.79 -7.19
N MET A 58 4.51 -4.72 -6.45
CA MET A 58 5.50 -3.96 -5.69
C MET A 58 6.12 -4.79 -4.57
N ILE A 59 5.30 -5.50 -3.80
CA ILE A 59 5.79 -6.36 -2.70
C ILE A 59 6.62 -7.51 -3.27
N VAL A 60 6.09 -8.22 -4.28
CA VAL A 60 6.79 -9.35 -4.93
C VAL A 60 8.12 -8.91 -5.52
N ALA A 61 8.12 -7.82 -6.29
CA ALA A 61 9.34 -7.32 -6.93
C ALA A 61 10.39 -6.89 -5.89
N SER A 62 9.98 -6.16 -4.84
CA SER A 62 10.92 -5.72 -3.80
C SER A 62 11.46 -6.89 -2.97
N ASP A 63 10.65 -7.91 -2.68
CA ASP A 63 11.10 -9.11 -1.98
C ASP A 63 12.02 -9.99 -2.82
N MET A 64 11.76 -10.10 -4.12
CA MET A 64 12.67 -10.76 -5.06
C MET A 64 14.02 -10.04 -5.13
N TYR A 65 14.01 -8.71 -5.15
CA TYR A 65 15.24 -7.91 -5.21
C TYR A 65 16.07 -8.00 -3.93
N LEU A 66 15.41 -7.93 -2.77
CA LEU A 66 16.07 -7.99 -1.46
C LEU A 66 16.40 -9.42 -1.01
N GLY A 67 16.01 -10.45 -1.77
CA GLY A 67 16.29 -11.85 -1.45
C GLY A 67 15.44 -12.43 -0.31
N TYR A 68 14.36 -11.75 0.10
CA TYR A 68 13.44 -12.25 1.13
C TYR A 68 12.47 -13.32 0.60
N PHE A 69 12.40 -13.51 -0.72
CA PHE A 69 11.45 -14.42 -1.37
C PHE A 69 11.66 -15.88 -0.89
N GLY A 70 10.77 -16.34 -0.01
CA GLY A 70 10.77 -17.72 0.54
C GLY A 70 11.52 -17.91 1.87
N GLY A 71 12.13 -16.86 2.44
CA GLY A 71 12.98 -16.98 3.63
C GLY A 71 12.26 -16.95 4.98
N THR A 72 11.08 -16.32 5.07
CA THR A 72 10.48 -15.98 6.38
C THR A 72 8.96 -16.19 6.39
N ARG A 73 8.45 -16.99 7.34
CA ARG A 73 7.01 -17.29 7.49
C ARG A 73 6.13 -16.04 7.70
N ILE A 74 6.73 -14.96 8.23
CA ILE A 74 6.09 -13.66 8.48
C ILE A 74 5.63 -12.97 7.18
N LEU A 75 6.24 -13.28 6.04
CA LEU A 75 5.91 -12.67 4.75
C LEU A 75 4.43 -12.85 4.38
N LEU A 76 3.80 -13.98 4.69
CA LEU A 76 2.37 -14.18 4.41
C LEU A 76 1.49 -13.19 5.19
N PHE A 77 1.88 -12.81 6.41
CA PHE A 77 1.18 -11.81 7.21
C PHE A 77 1.43 -10.38 6.70
N THR A 78 2.63 -10.09 6.22
CA THR A 78 2.96 -8.79 5.61
C THR A 78 2.20 -8.58 4.29
N TYR A 79 2.14 -9.60 3.43
CA TYR A 79 1.43 -9.55 2.16
C TYR A 79 -0.09 -9.44 2.38
N SER A 80 -0.63 -10.22 3.31
CA SER A 80 -2.06 -10.12 3.68
C SER A 80 -2.37 -8.77 4.34
N GLY A 81 -1.47 -8.21 5.14
CA GLY A 81 -1.59 -6.88 5.73
C GLY A 81 -1.70 -5.79 4.66
N PHE A 82 -0.81 -5.76 3.68
CA PHE A 82 -0.87 -4.78 2.60
C PHE A 82 -2.11 -4.95 1.70
N LEU A 83 -2.54 -6.19 1.46
CA LEU A 83 -3.80 -6.48 0.77
C LEU A 83 -5.01 -5.99 1.57
N PHE A 84 -4.98 -6.15 2.89
CA PHE A 84 -6.02 -5.68 3.79
C PHE A 84 -6.13 -4.16 3.81
N VAL A 85 -4.98 -3.47 3.84
CA VAL A 85 -4.87 -2.00 3.68
C VAL A 85 -5.49 -1.55 2.36
N SER A 86 -5.12 -2.20 1.25
CA SER A 86 -5.67 -1.92 -0.08
C SER A 86 -7.20 -2.12 -0.14
N LEU A 87 -7.71 -3.22 0.43
CA LEU A 87 -9.13 -3.55 0.50
C LEU A 87 -9.93 -2.52 1.30
N LEU A 88 -9.45 -2.16 2.49
CA LEU A 88 -10.10 -1.18 3.37
C LEU A 88 -10.12 0.19 2.70
N THR A 89 -8.97 0.66 2.24
CA THR A 89 -8.86 1.97 1.58
C THR A 89 -9.77 2.06 0.37
N SER A 90 -9.84 1.01 -0.46
CA SER A 90 -10.75 1.00 -1.61
C SER A 90 -12.23 1.01 -1.23
N LYS A 91 -12.62 0.46 -0.07
CA LYS A 91 -14.00 0.55 0.44
C LYS A 91 -14.31 1.96 0.96
N PHE A 92 -13.37 2.57 1.68
CA PHE A 92 -13.54 3.93 2.23
C PHE A 92 -13.34 5.03 1.20
N LYS A 93 -12.79 4.72 0.02
CA LYS A 93 -12.59 5.65 -1.10
C LYS A 93 -13.84 6.47 -1.43
N ASN A 94 -15.01 5.84 -1.48
CA ASN A 94 -16.28 6.54 -1.78
C ASN A 94 -16.74 7.51 -0.67
N SER A 95 -16.26 7.32 0.58
CA SER A 95 -16.53 8.23 1.71
C SER A 95 -15.58 9.44 1.71
N ILE A 96 -14.41 9.30 1.08
CA ILE A 96 -13.36 10.33 1.01
C ILE A 96 -13.43 11.12 -0.31
N SER A 97 -14.01 10.54 -1.37
CA SER A 97 -14.19 11.18 -2.67
C SER A 97 -15.37 12.18 -2.64
N GLY A 98 -15.14 13.34 -2.03
CA GLY A 98 -15.91 14.57 -2.19
C GLY A 98 -15.04 15.69 -2.75
N ARG A 99 -15.61 16.86 -3.06
CA ARG A 99 -14.86 18.06 -3.48
C ARG A 99 -13.64 18.25 -2.58
N VAL A 100 -12.51 18.66 -3.17
CA VAL A 100 -11.24 18.91 -2.45
C VAL A 100 -11.42 20.14 -1.57
N GLU A 101 -12.09 19.95 -0.43
CA GLU A 101 -12.27 20.92 0.64
C GLU A 101 -11.23 20.64 1.72
N SER A 102 -10.96 21.63 2.57
CA SER A 102 -9.98 21.55 3.66
C SER A 102 -10.24 20.36 4.62
N GLY A 103 -11.50 19.92 4.73
CA GLY A 103 -11.88 18.73 5.50
C GLY A 103 -11.43 17.38 4.89
N THR A 104 -11.12 17.33 3.60
CA THR A 104 -10.70 16.11 2.90
C THR A 104 -9.27 15.71 3.29
N VAL A 105 -8.39 16.69 3.55
CA VAL A 105 -7.02 16.43 4.05
C VAL A 105 -7.06 15.83 5.46
N TYR A 106 -7.96 16.34 6.32
CA TYR A 106 -8.15 15.79 7.66
C TYR A 106 -8.67 14.34 7.61
N LYS A 107 -9.69 14.08 6.78
CA LYS A 107 -10.21 12.71 6.56
C LYS A 107 -9.14 11.76 5.99
N PHE A 108 -8.28 12.26 5.12
CA PHE A 108 -7.16 11.51 4.55
C PHE A 108 -6.16 11.11 5.64
N TRP A 109 -5.76 12.07 6.48
CA TRP A 109 -4.87 11.84 7.61
C TRP A 109 -5.47 10.84 8.61
N GLU A 110 -6.72 11.04 9.00
CA GLU A 110 -7.42 10.18 9.95
C GLU A 110 -7.57 8.74 9.42
N THR A 111 -7.92 8.59 8.14
CA THR A 111 -8.03 7.28 7.49
C THR A 111 -6.67 6.60 7.39
N GLY A 112 -5.62 7.33 7.00
CA GLY A 112 -4.26 6.82 6.94
C GLY A 112 -3.76 6.33 8.31
N LYS A 113 -4.01 7.10 9.37
CA LYS A 113 -3.66 6.71 10.75
C LYS A 113 -4.36 5.42 11.19
N ASN A 114 -5.67 5.30 10.95
CA ASN A 114 -6.43 4.11 11.32
C ASN A 114 -5.95 2.86 10.56
N ILE A 115 -5.67 3.00 9.27
CA ILE A 115 -5.14 1.92 8.43
C ILE A 115 -3.75 1.50 8.88
N TYR A 116 -2.88 2.46 9.22
CA TYR A 116 -1.56 2.19 9.79
C TYR A 116 -1.69 1.37 11.09
N LEU A 117 -2.53 1.81 12.03
CA LEU A 117 -2.78 1.09 13.28
C LEU A 117 -3.30 -0.34 13.05
N MET A 118 -4.24 -0.51 12.12
CA MET A 118 -4.77 -1.84 11.80
C MET A 118 -3.70 -2.74 11.18
N TYR A 119 -2.85 -2.21 10.30
CA TYR A 119 -1.71 -2.95 9.75
C TYR A 119 -0.73 -3.34 10.85
N ASP A 120 -0.37 -2.42 11.74
CA ASP A 120 0.59 -2.68 12.83
C ASP A 120 0.07 -3.80 13.76
N ILE A 121 -1.21 -3.73 14.14
CA ILE A 121 -1.86 -4.79 14.93
C ILE A 121 -1.84 -6.12 14.17
N TRP A 122 -2.13 -6.12 12.86
CA TRP A 122 -2.16 -7.32 12.04
C TRP A 122 -0.77 -7.95 11.84
N ALA A 123 0.24 -7.13 11.58
CA ALA A 123 1.62 -7.57 11.40
C ALA A 123 2.18 -8.14 12.70
N ASN A 124 1.96 -7.46 13.84
CA ASN A 124 2.37 -7.95 15.17
C ASN A 124 1.60 -9.21 15.59
N PHE A 125 0.32 -9.32 15.24
CA PHE A 125 -0.44 -10.55 15.42
C PHE A 125 0.16 -11.70 14.60
N GLY A 126 0.60 -11.43 13.36
CA GLY A 126 1.31 -12.40 12.53
C GLY A 126 2.60 -12.90 13.16
N VAL A 127 3.38 -12.01 13.79
CA VAL A 127 4.56 -12.40 14.57
C VAL A 127 4.15 -13.29 15.75
N PHE A 128 3.14 -12.90 16.53
CA PHE A 128 2.66 -13.66 17.69
C PHE A 128 2.14 -15.07 17.34
N VAL A 129 1.45 -15.21 16.19
CA VAL A 129 0.91 -16.50 15.74
C VAL A 129 2.01 -17.44 15.21
N LEU A 130 3.11 -16.88 14.69
CA LEU A 130 4.20 -17.63 14.07
C LEU A 130 5.45 -17.80 14.95
N SER A 131 5.51 -17.12 16.11
CA SER A 131 6.51 -17.26 17.17
C SER A 131 6.15 -18.38 18.14
#